data_AF-A0A1G9Q3X4-F1
#
_entry.id   AF-A0A1G9Q3X4-F1
#
_cell.length_a   1.000
_cell.length_b   1.000
_cell.length_c   1.000
_cell.angle_alpha   90.00
_cell.angle_beta   90.00
_cell.angle_gamma   90.00
#
_symmetry.space_group_name_H-M   'P 1'
#
loop_
_entity.id
_entity.type
_entity.pdbx_description
1 polymer ?
#
loop_
_entity_poly.entity_id
_entity_poly.type
_entity_poly.pdbx_seq_one_letter_code
_entity_poly.pdbx_strand_id
1 'polypeptide(L)'
;MILALSVGILMAGAVYLMMRPDMFRITIGFVMLSHAANLVIMSAGGVSWRGEPFGAHDDTTGAADPLPQAFVLTAIVISFSITIVMLVSSVIGKPGDATRADDDVSRESPRRPDADDVDELYHELAPDARATPEVGDKTR
;
A
#
# COMPACT_ATOMS: atom_id res chain seq x y z
N MET A 1 27.91 17.95 -0.20
CA MET A 1 26.87 18.58 0.64
C MET A 1 25.46 18.26 0.18
N ILE A 2 25.12 18.43 -1.11
CA ILE A 2 23.76 18.13 -1.59
C ILE A 2 23.34 16.67 -1.31
N LEU A 3 24.22 15.70 -1.54
CA LEU A 3 23.94 14.29 -1.27
C LEU A 3 23.59 14.04 0.21
N ALA A 4 24.37 14.61 1.13
CA ALA A 4 24.13 14.46 2.57
C ALA A 4 22.79 15.09 2.99
N LEU A 5 22.44 16.26 2.42
CA LEU A 5 21.14 16.89 2.67
C LEU A 5 19.98 16.05 2.11
N SER A 6 20.12 15.52 0.90
CA SER A 6 19.11 14.63 0.29
C SER A 6 18.88 13.38 1.14
N VAL A 7 19.95 12.71 1.59
CA VAL A 7 19.86 11.56 2.50
C VAL A 7 19.17 11.94 3.80
N GLY A 8 19.54 13.08 4.41
CA GLY A 8 18.91 13.55 5.65
C GLY A 8 17.40 13.80 5.51
N ILE A 9 16.98 14.45 4.43
CA ILE A 9 15.55 14.72 4.16
C ILE A 9 14.78 13.42 3.91
N LEU A 10 15.34 12.51 3.11
CA LEU A 10 14.72 11.21 2.83
C LEU A 10 14.60 10.36 4.10
N MET A 11 15.63 10.37 4.94
CA MET A 11 15.64 9.61 6.19
C MET A 11 14.63 10.17 7.21
N ALA A 12 14.55 11.50 7.33
CA ALA A 12 13.55 12.16 8.17
C ALA A 12 12.12 11.86 7.69
N GLY A 13 11.87 11.94 6.38
CA GLY A 13 10.59 11.57 5.79
C GLY A 13 10.24 10.10 6.02
N ALA A 14 11.19 9.19 5.78
CA ALA A 14 11.00 7.76 5.99
C ALA A 14 10.59 7.42 7.43
N VAL A 15 11.34 7.93 8.42
CA VAL A 15 11.06 7.69 9.85
C VAL A 15 9.71 8.32 10.24
N TYR A 16 9.42 9.53 9.76
CA TYR A 16 8.14 10.20 10.01
C TYR A 16 6.94 9.38 9.49
N LEU A 17 7.02 8.86 8.26
CA LEU A 17 5.95 8.04 7.68
C LEU A 17 5.82 6.68 8.39
N MET A 18 6.92 6.08 8.83
CA MET A 18 6.92 4.79 9.52
C MET A 18 6.28 4.85 10.91
N MET A 19 6.24 6.03 11.54
CA MET A 19 5.53 6.25 12.81
C MET A 19 4.01 6.37 12.63
N ARG A 20 3.48 6.45 11.40
CA ARG A 20 2.04 6.56 11.17
C ARG A 20 1.38 5.17 11.18
N PRO A 21 0.21 5.01 11.83
CA PRO A 21 -0.53 3.74 11.91
C PRO A 21 -1.32 3.48 10.61
N ASP A 22 -0.64 3.45 9.47
CA ASP A 22 -1.24 3.22 8.15
C ASP A 22 -0.26 2.42 7.28
N MET A 23 -0.63 1.20 6.86
CA MET A 23 0.27 0.30 6.12
C MET A 23 0.73 0.92 4.81
N PHE A 24 -0.15 1.68 4.17
CA PHE A 24 0.20 2.36 2.93
C PHE A 24 1.27 3.43 3.20
N ARG A 25 1.10 4.23 4.27
CA ARG A 25 2.09 5.24 4.66
C ARG A 25 3.41 4.62 5.10
N ILE A 26 3.38 3.52 5.85
CA ILE A 26 4.58 2.76 6.23
C ILE A 26 5.32 2.28 4.97
N THR A 27 4.58 1.80 3.96
CA THR A 27 5.18 1.35 2.69
C THR A 27 5.85 2.50 1.94
N ILE A 28 5.21 3.68 1.86
CA ILE A 28 5.84 4.87 1.27
C ILE A 28 7.08 5.31 2.07
N GLY A 29 7.03 5.22 3.41
CA GLY A 29 8.19 5.46 4.26
C GLY A 29 9.35 4.50 3.98
N PHE A 30 9.05 3.22 3.76
CA PHE A 30 10.03 2.21 3.38
C PHE A 30 10.65 2.47 1.99
N VAL A 31 9.85 2.94 1.03
CA VAL A 31 10.36 3.34 -0.30
C VAL A 31 11.33 4.53 -0.18
N MET A 32 11.00 5.53 0.64
CA MET A 32 11.90 6.66 0.92
C MET A 32 13.19 6.20 1.61
N LEU A 33 13.09 5.28 2.57
CA LEU A 33 14.23 4.67 3.25
C LEU A 33 15.16 3.94 2.27
N SER A 34 14.59 3.16 1.35
CA SER A 34 15.35 2.45 0.31
C SER A 34 16.13 3.43 -0.58
N HIS A 35 15.51 4.55 -0.98
CA HIS A 35 16.22 5.60 -1.74
C HIS A 35 17.37 6.22 -0.93
N ALA A 36 17.15 6.51 0.35
CA ALA A 36 18.22 7.01 1.22
C ALA A 36 19.39 6.02 1.32
N ALA A 37 19.08 4.73 1.53
CA ALA A 37 20.09 3.67 1.61
C ALA A 37 20.89 3.54 0.31
N ASN A 38 20.22 3.57 -0.86
CA ASN A 38 20.88 3.52 -2.16
C ASN A 38 21.85 4.70 -2.36
N LEU A 39 21.45 5.91 -1.94
CA LEU A 39 22.31 7.10 -2.00
C LEU A 39 23.52 6.99 -1.05
N VAL A 40 23.35 6.42 0.14
CA VAL A 40 24.44 6.17 1.09
C VAL A 40 25.44 5.16 0.55
N ILE A 41 24.97 4.06 -0.05
CA ILE A 41 25.84 3.06 -0.67
C ILE A 41 26.60 3.69 -1.84
N MET A 42 25.91 4.41 -2.74
CA MET A 42 26.56 5.08 -3.87
C MET A 42 27.60 6.12 -3.41
N SER A 43 27.32 6.83 -2.31
CA SER A 43 28.26 7.77 -1.70
C SER A 43 29.56 7.12 -1.23
N ALA A 44 29.57 5.82 -0.93
CA ALA A 44 30.78 5.11 -0.49
C ALA A 44 31.81 4.96 -1.62
N GLY A 45 31.38 4.95 -2.89
CA GLY A 45 32.25 4.85 -4.08
C GLY A 45 32.95 6.14 -4.50
N GLY A 46 32.76 7.22 -3.74
CA GLY A 46 33.27 8.55 -4.09
C GLY A 46 32.38 9.26 -5.12
N VAL A 47 32.08 10.52 -4.86
CA VAL A 47 31.20 11.36 -5.71
C VAL A 47 32.00 12.14 -6.77
N SER A 48 33.33 12.12 -6.67
CA SER A 48 34.26 12.87 -7.53
C SER A 48 34.54 12.19 -8.87
N TRP A 49 34.42 10.87 -8.94
CA TRP A 49 34.75 10.07 -10.12
C TRP A 49 33.46 9.74 -10.88
N ARG A 50 33.34 10.26 -12.10
CA ARG A 50 32.11 10.15 -12.92
C ARG A 50 32.33 9.44 -14.25
N GLY A 51 33.52 8.88 -14.46
CA GLY A 51 33.82 8.07 -15.65
C GLY A 51 33.03 6.77 -15.63
N GLU A 52 32.77 6.23 -16.81
CA GLU A 52 32.08 4.96 -16.96
C GLU A 52 32.94 3.83 -16.35
N PRO A 53 32.39 3.00 -15.44
CA PRO A 53 33.16 1.91 -14.80
C PRO A 53 33.64 0.85 -15.81
N PHE A 54 32.98 0.75 -16.97
CA PHE A 54 33.34 -0.18 -18.03
C PHE A 54 33.47 0.59 -19.36
N GLY A 55 34.62 1.22 -19.59
CA GLY A 55 34.94 1.92 -20.84
C GLY A 55 36.10 1.27 -21.61
N ALA A 56 36.12 1.41 -22.93
CA ALA A 56 37.19 0.90 -23.81
C ALA A 56 38.52 1.70 -23.73
N HIS A 57 38.74 2.47 -22.66
CA HIS A 57 39.89 3.38 -22.53
C HIS A 57 40.92 2.77 -21.57
N ASP A 58 42.19 2.78 -21.98
CA ASP A 58 43.35 2.36 -21.18
C ASP A 58 43.55 3.21 -19.90
N ASP A 59 42.86 4.35 -19.80
CA ASP A 59 42.99 5.28 -18.69
C ASP A 59 41.86 5.10 -17.66
N THR A 60 42.17 4.39 -16.57
CA THR A 60 41.27 4.13 -15.43
C THR A 60 41.26 5.27 -14.42
N THR A 61 42.06 6.32 -14.62
CA THR A 61 42.27 7.42 -13.65
C THR A 61 41.03 8.30 -13.44
N GLY A 62 39.89 8.00 -14.06
CA GLY A 62 38.62 8.71 -13.88
C GLY A 62 37.38 7.81 -13.66
N ALA A 63 37.55 6.49 -13.65
CA ALA A 63 36.45 5.53 -13.62
C ALA A 63 35.75 5.53 -12.25
N ALA A 64 34.42 5.46 -12.27
CA ALA A 64 33.63 5.26 -11.05
C ALA A 64 33.84 3.86 -10.48
N ASP A 65 33.75 3.72 -9.15
CA ASP A 65 33.89 2.41 -8.49
C ASP A 65 32.71 1.48 -8.91
N PRO A 66 32.98 0.31 -9.51
CA PRO A 66 31.92 -0.63 -9.91
C PRO A 66 31.29 -1.37 -8.73
N LEU A 67 31.96 -1.46 -7.56
CA LEU A 67 31.48 -2.24 -6.42
C LEU A 67 30.21 -1.63 -5.79
N PRO A 68 30.17 -0.33 -5.43
CA PRO A 68 28.95 0.31 -4.93
C PRO A 68 27.79 0.28 -5.92
N GLN A 69 28.07 0.30 -7.22
CA GLN A 69 27.04 0.23 -8.27
C GLN A 69 26.37 -1.14 -8.31
N ALA A 70 27.15 -2.21 -8.23
CA ALA A 70 26.63 -3.57 -8.14
C ALA A 70 25.76 -3.74 -6.87
N PHE A 71 26.22 -3.20 -5.74
CA PHE A 71 25.46 -3.24 -4.48
C PHE A 71 24.14 -2.47 -4.55
N VAL A 72 24.12 -1.29 -5.17
CA VAL A 72 22.88 -0.54 -5.38
C VAL A 72 21.90 -1.31 -6.25
N LEU A 73 22.36 -1.97 -7.32
CA LEU A 73 21.48 -2.79 -8.16
C LEU A 73 20.83 -3.94 -7.36
N THR A 74 21.62 -4.64 -6.53
CA THR A 74 21.08 -5.68 -5.64
C THR A 74 20.10 -5.12 -4.61
N ALA A 75 20.44 -3.97 -4.01
CA ALA A 75 19.59 -3.31 -3.02
C ALA A 75 18.24 -2.86 -3.62
N ILE A 76 18.23 -2.38 -4.86
CA ILE A 76 17.00 -2.00 -5.59
C ILE A 76 16.10 -3.22 -5.78
N VAL A 77 16.64 -4.36 -6.21
CA VAL A 77 15.85 -5.58 -6.43
C VAL A 77 15.25 -6.10 -5.13
N ILE A 78 16.05 -6.18 -4.05
CA ILE A 78 15.57 -6.60 -2.73
C ILE A 78 14.48 -5.66 -2.22
N SER A 79 14.71 -4.34 -2.32
CA SER A 79 13.74 -3.33 -1.88
C SER A 79 12.44 -3.42 -2.68
N PHE A 80 12.52 -3.67 -3.99
CA PHE A 80 11.36 -3.85 -4.84
C PHE A 80 10.54 -5.08 -4.42
N SER A 81 11.20 -6.22 -4.20
CA SER A 81 10.53 -7.44 -3.71
C SER A 81 9.84 -7.22 -2.37
N ILE A 82 10.51 -6.58 -1.40
CA ILE A 82 9.92 -6.27 -0.08
C ILE A 82 8.75 -5.29 -0.22
N THR A 83 8.89 -4.27 -1.08
CA THR A 83 7.83 -3.28 -1.33
C THR A 83 6.58 -3.95 -1.90
N ILE A 84 6.71 -4.91 -2.82
CA ILE A 84 5.57 -5.69 -3.33
C ILE A 84 4.88 -6.43 -2.19
N VAL A 85 5.65 -7.12 -1.33
CA VAL A 85 5.09 -7.85 -0.19
C VAL A 85 4.37 -6.91 0.77
N MET A 86 4.94 -5.74 1.07
CA MET A 86 4.30 -4.70 1.88
C MET A 86 3.00 -4.19 1.24
N LEU A 87 3.01 -3.90 -0.06
CA LEU A 87 1.83 -3.41 -0.78
C LEU A 87 0.71 -4.46 -0.79
N VAL A 88 1.04 -5.71 -1.07
CA VAL A 88 0.10 -6.84 -1.01
C VAL A 88 -0.47 -6.98 0.40
N SER A 89 0.37 -6.91 1.43
CA SER A 89 -0.08 -6.94 2.83
C SER A 89 -0.98 -5.77 3.18
N SER A 90 -0.71 -4.57 2.64
CA SER A 90 -1.54 -3.38 2.83
C SER A 90 -2.94 -3.54 2.24
N VAL A 91 -3.11 -4.35 1.19
CA VAL A 91 -4.41 -4.59 0.55
C VAL A 91 -5.15 -5.77 1.18
N ILE A 92 -4.43 -6.81 1.62
CA ILE A 92 -5.02 -8.04 2.20
C ILE A 92 -5.36 -7.86 3.71
N GLY A 93 -4.81 -6.84 4.37
CA GLY A 93 -5.05 -6.56 5.79
C GLY A 93 -6.53 -6.54 6.18
N LYS A 94 -6.89 -7.28 7.24
CA LYS A 94 -8.27 -7.37 7.73
C LYS A 94 -8.72 -6.05 8.37
N PRO A 95 -10.02 -5.68 8.26
CA PRO A 95 -10.59 -4.56 9.01
C PRO A 95 -10.41 -4.84 10.52
N GLY A 96 -9.67 -3.99 11.23
CA GLY A 96 -9.37 -4.15 12.66
C GLY A 96 -7.89 -4.42 12.99
N ASP A 97 -7.04 -4.65 11.99
CA ASP A 97 -5.59 -4.52 12.21
C ASP A 97 -5.26 -3.03 12.46
N ALA A 98 -4.35 -2.72 13.40
CA ALA A 98 -4.03 -1.38 13.91
C ALA A 98 -3.42 -0.41 12.87
N THR A 99 -3.61 -0.73 11.59
CA THR A 99 -2.86 -0.24 10.46
C THR A 99 -3.73 0.23 9.31
N ARG A 100 -5.05 0.22 9.51
CA ARG A 100 -5.98 1.00 8.69
C ARG A 100 -6.17 2.32 9.43
N ALA A 101 -5.73 3.43 8.84
CA ALA A 101 -6.19 4.73 9.28
C ALA A 101 -7.73 4.66 9.31
N ASP A 102 -8.34 5.10 10.40
CA ASP A 102 -9.79 5.26 10.54
C ASP A 102 -10.31 6.23 9.47
N ASP A 103 -10.33 5.77 8.21
CA ASP A 103 -11.15 6.32 7.16
C ASP A 103 -12.55 5.92 7.55
N ASP A 104 -13.13 6.75 8.43
CA ASP A 104 -14.55 6.84 8.76
C ASP A 104 -15.34 7.33 7.52
N VAL A 105 -15.09 6.69 6.37
CA VAL A 105 -16.08 6.63 5.31
C VAL A 105 -17.10 5.66 5.85
N SER A 106 -18.11 6.24 6.50
CA SER A 106 -19.40 5.62 6.80
C SER A 106 -19.98 5.10 5.48
N ARG A 107 -19.44 3.96 5.02
CA ARG A 107 -20.24 3.02 4.25
C ARG A 107 -21.23 2.56 5.28
N GLU A 108 -22.42 3.18 5.25
CA GLU A 108 -23.65 2.56 5.68
C GLU A 108 -23.57 1.12 5.16
N SER A 109 -23.04 0.21 5.99
CA SER A 109 -23.11 -1.21 5.71
C SER A 109 -24.60 -1.45 5.62
N PRO A 110 -25.13 -2.00 4.51
CA PRO A 110 -26.52 -2.40 4.49
C PRO A 110 -26.75 -3.21 5.76
N ARG A 111 -27.51 -2.63 6.71
CA ARG A 111 -27.80 -3.28 7.98
C ARG A 111 -28.39 -4.61 7.58
N ARG A 112 -27.73 -5.70 7.98
CA ARG A 112 -28.30 -7.03 7.79
C ARG A 112 -29.62 -6.98 8.56
N PRO A 113 -30.78 -7.15 7.91
CA PRO A 113 -32.06 -6.98 8.59
C PRO A 113 -32.07 -7.87 9.82
N ASP A 114 -32.34 -7.26 10.98
CA ASP A 114 -32.46 -8.01 12.22
C ASP A 114 -33.71 -8.92 12.12
N ALA A 115 -33.84 -9.91 13.00
CA ALA A 115 -34.97 -10.84 12.98
C ALA A 115 -36.33 -10.10 13.01
N ASP A 116 -36.36 -8.96 13.70
CA ASP A 116 -37.56 -8.12 13.81
C ASP A 116 -37.87 -7.40 12.47
N ASP A 117 -36.84 -6.99 11.71
CA ASP A 117 -37.00 -6.32 10.41
C ASP A 117 -37.54 -7.28 9.35
N VAL A 118 -37.10 -8.55 9.38
CA VAL A 118 -37.62 -9.57 8.46
C VAL A 118 -39.04 -9.94 8.80
N ASP A 119 -39.39 -10.06 10.08
CA ASP A 119 -40.78 -10.33 10.51
C ASP A 119 -41.73 -9.20 10.11
N GLU A 120 -41.29 -7.94 10.20
CA GLU A 120 -42.05 -6.78 9.72
C GLU A 120 -42.24 -6.82 8.20
N LEU A 121 -41.17 -7.14 7.46
CA LEU A 121 -41.24 -7.28 5.99
C LEU A 121 -42.15 -8.45 5.56
N TYR A 122 -42.15 -9.56 6.29
CA TYR A 122 -43.06 -10.69 6.04
C TYR A 122 -44.52 -10.32 6.32
N HIS A 123 -44.78 -9.52 7.36
CA HIS A 123 -46.12 -9.04 7.66
C HIS A 123 -46.64 -8.02 6.63
N GLU A 124 -45.76 -7.20 6.07
CA GLU A 124 -46.11 -6.23 5.02
C GLU A 124 -46.34 -6.89 3.66
N LEU A 125 -45.57 -7.93 3.33
CA LEU A 125 -45.73 -8.71 2.09
C LEU A 125 -46.74 -9.86 2.19
N ALA A 126 -47.24 -10.16 3.39
CA ALA A 126 -48.28 -11.16 3.57
C ALA A 126 -49.53 -10.72 2.79
N PRO A 127 -49.95 -11.47 1.74
CA PRO A 127 -51.17 -11.15 1.04
C PRO A 127 -52.34 -11.23 2.03
N ASP A 128 -53.16 -10.18 2.08
CA ASP A 128 -54.34 -10.17 2.93
C ASP A 128 -55.22 -11.38 2.59
N ALA A 129 -55.18 -12.39 3.45
CA ALA A 129 -55.94 -13.62 3.30
C ALA A 129 -57.46 -13.40 3.37
N ARG A 130 -57.90 -12.17 3.64
CA ARG A 130 -59.32 -11.75 3.56
C ARG A 130 -59.71 -11.19 2.20
N ALA A 131 -58.74 -10.98 1.29
CA ALA A 131 -58.98 -10.49 -0.05
C ALA A 131 -59.00 -11.61 -1.11
N THR A 132 -59.26 -12.87 -0.72
CA THR A 132 -59.66 -13.88 -1.70
C THR A 132 -61.02 -13.48 -2.27
N PRO A 133 -61.13 -13.10 -3.55
CA PRO A 133 -62.45 -12.88 -4.13
C PRO A 133 -63.15 -14.24 -4.09
N GLU A 134 -64.27 -14.33 -3.39
CA GLU A 134 -65.13 -15.51 -3.45
C GLU A 134 -65.47 -15.74 -4.92
N VAL A 135 -64.84 -16.76 -5.50
CA VAL A 135 -65.16 -17.23 -6.84
C VAL A 135 -66.54 -17.85 -6.73
N GLY A 136 -67.55 -17.02 -7.00
CA GLY A 136 -68.94 -17.39 -6.95
C GLY A 136 -69.18 -18.61 -7.84
N ASP A 137 -69.50 -19.72 -7.19
CA ASP A 137 -70.03 -20.93 -7.79
C ASP A 137 -71.33 -20.58 -8.52
N LYS A 138 -71.24 -20.44 -9.85
CA LYS A 138 -72.39 -20.39 -10.75
C LYS A 138 -72.50 -21.72 -11.47
N THR A 139 -72.86 -22.76 -10.74
CA THR A 139 -73.40 -24.00 -11.30
C THR A 139 -74.94 -23.90 -11.30
N ARG A 140 -75.50 -23.60 -12.48
CA ARG A 140 -76.90 -23.86 -12.82
C ARG A 140 -76.94 -24.46 -14.22
#